data_AF-X8APD5-F1
#
_entry.id   AF-X8APD5-F1
#
_cell.length_a   1.000
_cell.length_b   1.000
_cell.length_c   1.000
_cell.angle_alpha   90.00
_cell.angle_beta   90.00
_cell.angle_gamma   90.00
#
_symmetry.space_group_name_H-M   'P 1'
#
loop_
_entity.id
_entity.type
_entity.pdbx_description
1 polymer ?
#
loop_
_entity_poly.entity_id
_entity_poly.type
_entity_poly.pdbx_seq_one_letter_code
_entity_poly.pdbx_strand_id
1 'polypeptide(L)'
;MGGLDGPVGVAHPPSGCRRVSWRILLDDLNTAWAQRCAGQAVVLPVSGTSFARWSVLLAEYAHHPDVVAQAEVWRQVAAASPVLPAVRPEVDTFATAGRLSQELDVETTRMLLGEVPAAFHAGVHEILVIAFGLALAEFLGHHGVPIGIDVEGHGRQEDLAPMSICRARWAGLPPNTRWR
;
A
#
# COMPACT_ATOMS: atom_id res chain seq x y z
N MET A 1 29.78 -31.32 12.06
CA MET A 1 28.57 -31.41 12.89
C MET A 1 28.40 -30.09 13.61
N GLY A 2 27.23 -29.47 13.47
CA GLY A 2 26.87 -28.22 14.17
C GLY A 2 26.49 -27.08 13.23
N GLY A 3 25.43 -27.26 12.43
CA GLY A 3 24.77 -26.17 11.71
C GLY A 3 23.91 -25.35 12.67
N LEU A 4 23.98 -24.02 12.54
CA LEU A 4 23.04 -23.09 13.17
C LEU A 4 22.04 -22.65 12.10
N ASP A 5 21.07 -23.51 11.82
CA ASP A 5 19.83 -23.14 11.14
C ASP A 5 18.91 -22.47 12.15
N GLY A 6 19.11 -21.17 12.35
CA GLY A 6 18.11 -20.30 12.99
C GLY A 6 17.20 -19.69 11.91
N PRO A 7 15.88 -19.63 12.12
CA PRO A 7 15.00 -18.92 11.18
C PRO A 7 15.40 -17.44 11.13
N VAL A 8 15.66 -16.93 9.92
CA VAL A 8 15.86 -15.50 9.69
C VAL A 8 14.50 -14.81 9.90
N GLY A 9 14.26 -14.36 11.12
CA GLY A 9 13.12 -13.52 11.46
C GLY A 9 13.32 -12.13 10.89
N VAL A 10 12.57 -11.78 9.84
CA VAL A 10 12.50 -10.39 9.35
C VAL A 10 11.56 -9.62 10.27
N ALA A 11 12.12 -8.85 11.20
CA ALA A 11 11.35 -7.93 12.03
C ALA A 11 10.84 -6.74 11.20
N HIS A 12 9.61 -6.29 11.50
CA HIS A 12 9.01 -5.09 10.90
C HIS A 12 9.87 -3.84 11.20
N PRO A 13 10.16 -2.98 10.21
CA PRO A 13 10.99 -1.80 10.39
C PRO A 13 10.14 -0.61 10.85
N PRO A 14 10.74 0.35 11.57
CA PRO A 14 10.10 1.62 11.91
C PRO A 14 9.75 2.41 10.65
N SER A 15 8.63 3.14 10.72
CA SER A 15 8.00 4.22 9.91
C SER A 15 8.55 4.72 8.55
N GLY A 16 9.61 4.16 7.95
CA GLY A 16 10.20 4.60 6.67
C GLY A 16 10.09 3.62 5.50
N CYS A 17 9.72 2.35 5.73
CA CYS A 17 9.59 1.34 4.66
C CYS A 17 8.13 0.91 4.48
N ARG A 18 7.44 1.50 3.49
CA ARG A 18 6.09 1.05 3.11
C ARG A 18 6.14 -0.34 2.44
N ARG A 19 5.02 -1.08 2.48
CA ARG A 19 4.83 -2.43 1.89
C ARG A 19 5.32 -2.54 0.43
N VAL A 20 5.22 -1.47 -0.35
CA VAL A 20 5.64 -1.45 -1.77
C VAL A 20 7.16 -1.43 -1.94
N SER A 21 7.91 -0.91 -0.96
CA SER A 21 9.38 -0.96 -0.96
C SER A 21 9.93 -2.35 -0.65
N TRP A 22 9.18 -3.17 0.09
CA TRP A 22 9.58 -4.54 0.41
C TRP A 22 9.75 -5.43 -0.81
N ARG A 23 8.88 -5.30 -1.80
CA ARG A 23 8.99 -6.10 -3.02
C ARG A 23 10.26 -5.76 -3.80
N ILE A 24 10.63 -4.47 -3.86
CA ILE A 24 11.86 -4.00 -4.49
C ILE A 24 13.08 -4.53 -3.73
N LEU A 25 13.09 -4.42 -2.40
CA LEU A 25 14.19 -4.91 -1.57
C LEU A 25 14.38 -6.42 -1.69
N LEU A 26 13.29 -7.20 -1.73
CA LEU A 26 13.35 -8.64 -1.89
C LEU A 26 13.86 -9.02 -3.29
N ASP A 27 13.42 -8.34 -4.35
CA ASP A 27 13.88 -8.57 -5.72
C ASP A 27 15.37 -8.25 -5.87
N ASP A 28 15.83 -7.12 -5.31
CA ASP A 28 17.23 -6.72 -5.34
C ASP A 28 18.11 -7.68 -4.54
N LEU A 29 17.64 -8.12 -3.36
CA LEU A 29 18.35 -9.09 -2.54
C LEU A 29 18.50 -10.43 -3.26
N ASN A 30 17.42 -10.93 -3.88
CA ASN A 30 17.44 -12.17 -4.66
C ASN A 30 18.41 -12.05 -5.85
N THR A 31 18.41 -10.92 -6.54
CA THR A 31 19.30 -10.65 -7.69
C THR A 31 20.76 -10.64 -7.25
N ALA A 32 21.09 -9.91 -6.18
CA ALA A 32 22.44 -9.84 -5.66
C ALA A 32 22.93 -11.22 -5.16
N TRP A 33 22.07 -11.97 -4.49
CA TRP A 33 22.38 -13.32 -4.02
C TRP A 33 22.71 -14.26 -5.19
N ALA A 34 21.86 -14.29 -6.23
CA ALA A 34 22.06 -15.14 -7.40
C ALA A 34 23.37 -14.81 -8.13
N GLN A 35 23.68 -13.51 -8.32
CA GLN A 35 24.93 -13.07 -8.95
C GLN A 35 26.15 -13.49 -8.12
N ARG A 36 26.09 -13.36 -6.79
CA ARG A 36 27.18 -13.78 -5.89
C ARG A 36 27.40 -15.29 -5.90
N CYS A 37 26.33 -16.09 -5.87
CA CYS A 37 26.42 -17.55 -5.98
C CYS A 37 27.02 -18.00 -7.32
N ALA A 38 26.79 -17.23 -8.39
CA ALA A 38 27.38 -17.46 -9.71
C ALA A 38 28.81 -16.90 -9.87
N GLY A 39 29.43 -16.36 -8.81
CA GLY A 39 30.76 -15.74 -8.87
C GLY A 39 30.83 -14.44 -9.68
N GLN A 40 29.68 -13.83 -9.97
CA GLN A 40 29.57 -12.58 -10.71
C GLN A 40 29.64 -11.37 -9.77
N ALA A 41 30.04 -10.22 -10.32
CA ALA A 41 29.93 -8.94 -9.62
C ALA A 41 28.46 -8.55 -9.48
N VAL A 42 28.10 -7.94 -8.35
CA VAL A 42 26.71 -7.51 -8.10
C VAL A 42 26.40 -6.26 -8.90
N VAL A 43 25.39 -6.34 -9.77
CA VAL A 43 24.85 -5.23 -10.55
C VAL A 43 23.34 -5.21 -10.37
N LEU A 44 22.84 -4.14 -9.73
CA LEU A 44 21.41 -3.91 -9.51
C LEU A 44 20.84 -2.96 -10.58
N PRO A 45 19.52 -3.01 -10.83
CA PRO A 45 18.85 -2.08 -11.73
C PRO A 45 19.06 -0.62 -11.30
N VAL A 46 19.07 0.30 -12.27
CA VAL A 46 19.21 1.73 -12.00
C VAL A 46 17.99 2.21 -11.19
N SER A 47 18.27 2.86 -10.07
CA SER A 47 17.27 3.47 -9.20
C SER A 47 16.47 4.54 -9.95
N GLY A 48 15.16 4.59 -9.72
CA GLY A 48 14.30 5.69 -10.17
C GLY A 48 14.59 7.00 -9.43
N THR A 49 13.62 7.92 -9.39
CA THR A 49 13.74 9.17 -8.63
C THR A 49 14.09 8.92 -7.16
N SER A 50 15.15 9.54 -6.66
CA SER A 50 15.51 9.44 -5.23
C SER A 50 14.43 10.06 -4.35
N PHE A 51 14.28 9.56 -3.12
CA PHE A 51 13.31 10.10 -2.17
C PHE A 51 13.49 11.61 -1.94
N ALA A 52 14.75 12.08 -1.83
CA ALA A 52 15.05 13.50 -1.68
C ALA A 52 14.60 14.34 -2.88
N ARG A 53 14.76 13.83 -4.11
CA ARG A 53 14.26 14.51 -5.31
C ARG A 53 12.73 14.49 -5.34
N TRP A 54 12.12 13.37 -4.98
CA TRP A 54 10.67 13.23 -4.90
C TRP A 54 10.06 14.18 -3.86
N SER A 55 10.66 14.34 -2.68
CA SER A 55 10.15 15.26 -1.65
C SER A 55 10.18 16.72 -2.09
N VAL A 56 11.21 17.12 -2.86
CA VAL A 56 11.28 18.46 -3.44
C VAL A 56 10.17 18.66 -4.48
N LEU A 57 10.00 17.71 -5.40
CA LEU A 57 8.95 17.78 -6.43
C LEU A 57 7.54 17.82 -5.80
N LEU A 58 7.33 17.05 -4.74
CA LEU A 58 6.05 17.05 -4.02
C LEU A 58 5.78 18.39 -3.32
N ALA A 59 6.80 19.00 -2.72
CA ALA A 59 6.69 20.32 -2.11
C ALA A 59 6.39 21.41 -3.15
N GLU A 60 7.02 21.35 -4.33
CA GLU A 60 6.71 22.24 -5.45
C GLU A 60 5.26 22.02 -5.94
N TYR A 61 4.86 20.76 -6.11
CA TYR A 61 3.52 20.39 -6.59
C TYR A 61 2.40 20.78 -5.61
N ALA A 62 2.66 20.82 -4.31
CA ALA A 62 1.69 21.27 -3.31
C ALA A 62 1.18 22.71 -3.55
N HIS A 63 1.95 23.53 -4.28
CA HIS A 63 1.56 24.89 -4.67
C HIS A 63 0.92 24.99 -6.06
N HIS A 64 0.75 23.87 -6.77
CA HIS A 64 0.12 23.86 -8.09
C HIS A 64 -1.34 24.35 -7.98
N PRO A 65 -1.82 25.21 -8.91
CA PRO A 65 -3.18 25.77 -8.85
C PRO A 65 -4.26 24.70 -8.69
N ASP A 66 -4.13 23.57 -9.40
CA ASP A 66 -5.09 22.46 -9.32
C ASP A 66 -5.14 21.81 -7.94
N VAL A 67 -4.02 21.75 -7.22
CA VAL A 67 -3.96 21.21 -5.84
C VAL A 67 -4.56 22.22 -4.87
N VAL A 68 -4.18 23.49 -4.99
CA VAL A 68 -4.71 24.58 -4.14
C VAL A 68 -6.22 24.73 -4.33
N ALA A 69 -6.73 24.54 -5.54
CA ALA A 69 -8.17 24.58 -5.84
C ALA A 69 -8.97 23.51 -5.08
N GLN A 70 -8.35 22.38 -4.70
CA GLN A 70 -9.01 21.33 -3.90
C GLN A 70 -9.17 21.70 -2.42
N ALA A 71 -8.51 22.75 -1.92
CA ALA A 71 -8.51 23.08 -0.50
C ALA A 71 -9.91 23.29 0.09
N GLU A 72 -10.84 23.85 -0.68
CA GLU A 72 -12.22 24.05 -0.24
C GLU A 72 -12.98 22.72 -0.10
N VAL A 73 -12.80 21.81 -1.06
CA VAL A 73 -13.39 20.47 -0.98
C VAL A 73 -12.88 19.74 0.26
N TRP A 74 -11.58 19.78 0.52
CA TRP A 74 -10.99 19.15 1.70
C TRP A 74 -11.45 19.77 3.02
N ARG A 75 -11.70 21.09 3.07
CA ARG A 75 -12.32 21.73 4.25
C ARG A 75 -13.72 21.20 4.52
N GLN A 76 -14.53 20.99 3.48
CA GLN A 76 -15.88 20.44 3.62
C GLN A 76 -15.84 18.99 4.11
N VAL A 77 -14.94 18.17 3.58
CA VAL A 77 -14.72 16.79 4.04
C VAL A 77 -14.27 16.76 5.51
N ALA A 78 -13.32 17.61 5.89
CA ALA A 78 -12.80 17.69 7.26
C ALA A 78 -13.81 18.23 8.28
N ALA A 79 -14.88 18.90 7.84
CA ALA A 79 -15.95 19.40 8.70
C ALA A 79 -16.97 18.31 9.09
N ALA A 80 -16.87 17.10 8.53
CA ALA A 80 -17.72 15.98 8.90
C ALA A 80 -17.58 15.65 10.39
N SER A 81 -18.72 15.52 11.09
CA SER A 81 -18.71 15.21 12.52
C SER A 81 -18.24 13.77 12.75
N PRO A 82 -17.42 13.52 13.79
CA PRO A 82 -17.00 12.17 14.12
C PRO A 82 -18.22 11.34 14.54
N VAL A 83 -18.34 10.16 13.95
CA VAL A 83 -19.45 9.22 14.22
C VAL A 83 -19.14 8.22 15.33
N LEU A 84 -17.88 8.15 15.76
CA LEU A 84 -17.40 7.31 16.85
C LEU A 84 -17.05 8.14 18.08
N PRO A 85 -17.08 7.56 19.29
CA PRO A 85 -16.62 8.23 20.50
C PRO A 85 -15.20 8.76 20.38
N ALA A 86 -14.91 9.84 21.10
CA ALA A 86 -13.58 10.41 21.15
C ALA A 86 -12.57 9.40 21.73
N VAL A 87 -11.36 9.40 21.15
CA VAL A 87 -10.23 8.60 21.60
C VAL A 87 -9.85 9.00 23.02
N ARG A 88 -9.60 8.02 23.87
CA ARG A 88 -9.09 8.13 25.24
C ARG A 88 -7.60 7.74 25.26
N PRO A 89 -6.66 8.71 25.21
CA PRO A 89 -5.23 8.42 25.02
C PRO A 89 -4.62 7.48 26.07
N GLU A 90 -5.19 7.44 27.27
CA GLU A 90 -4.77 6.59 28.38
C GLU A 90 -5.08 5.09 28.19
N VAL A 91 -6.06 4.74 27.34
CA VAL A 91 -6.49 3.35 27.13
C VAL A 91 -6.56 2.94 25.66
N ASP A 92 -6.74 3.87 24.73
CA ASP A 92 -6.87 3.60 23.30
C ASP A 92 -5.48 3.64 22.64
N THR A 93 -4.61 2.72 23.07
CA THR A 93 -3.25 2.56 22.57
C THR A 93 -3.16 1.38 21.63
N PHE A 94 -2.10 1.33 20.80
CA PHE A 94 -1.85 0.16 19.95
C PHE A 94 -1.69 -1.14 20.77
N ALA A 95 -1.13 -1.05 21.98
CA ALA A 95 -0.91 -2.21 22.85
C ALA A 95 -2.21 -2.83 23.39
N THR A 96 -3.26 -2.03 23.49
CA THR A 96 -4.58 -2.42 24.03
C THR A 96 -5.62 -2.65 22.94
N ALA A 97 -5.28 -2.37 21.68
CA ALA A 97 -6.18 -2.56 20.56
C ALA A 97 -6.49 -4.05 20.34
N GLY A 98 -7.78 -4.39 20.27
CA GLY A 98 -8.25 -5.70 19.85
C GLY A 98 -8.23 -5.85 18.33
N ARG A 99 -8.25 -7.11 17.84
CA ARG A 99 -8.39 -7.41 16.42
C ARG A 99 -9.54 -8.38 16.18
N LEU A 100 -10.47 -7.97 15.34
CA LEU A 100 -11.45 -8.86 14.72
C LEU A 100 -11.05 -9.06 13.26
N SER A 101 -11.17 -10.28 12.75
CA SER A 101 -10.86 -10.59 11.35
C SER A 101 -11.87 -11.61 10.86
N GLN A 102 -12.29 -11.43 9.61
CA GLN A 102 -13.22 -12.30 8.91
C GLN A 102 -12.63 -12.64 7.56
N GLU A 103 -12.83 -13.87 7.13
CA GLU A 103 -12.42 -14.37 5.83
C GLU A 103 -13.64 -14.52 4.93
N LEU A 104 -13.46 -14.15 3.66
CA LEU A 104 -14.46 -14.38 2.63
C LEU A 104 -14.19 -15.73 1.97
N ASP A 105 -15.26 -16.41 1.59
CA ASP A 105 -15.13 -17.64 0.82
C ASP A 105 -14.54 -17.36 -0.58
N VAL A 106 -14.13 -18.43 -1.25
CA VAL A 106 -13.46 -18.38 -2.55
C VAL A 106 -14.37 -17.79 -3.64
N GLU A 107 -15.66 -18.08 -3.60
CA GLU A 107 -16.61 -17.60 -4.60
C GLU A 107 -16.81 -16.09 -4.49
N THR A 108 -17.05 -15.60 -3.27
CA THR A 108 -17.15 -14.16 -2.97
C THR A 108 -15.87 -13.43 -3.34
N THR A 109 -14.71 -13.98 -2.97
CA THR A 109 -13.41 -13.38 -3.29
C THR A 109 -13.17 -13.29 -4.79
N ARG A 110 -13.57 -14.31 -5.57
CA ARG A 110 -13.43 -14.31 -7.03
C ARG A 110 -14.29 -13.22 -7.67
N MET A 111 -15.55 -13.08 -7.23
CA MET A 111 -16.44 -12.03 -7.73
C MET A 111 -15.87 -10.63 -7.43
N LEU A 112 -15.34 -10.42 -6.23
CA LEU A 112 -14.73 -9.15 -5.82
C LEU A 112 -13.46 -8.79 -6.59
N LEU A 113 -12.69 -9.78 -7.05
CA LEU A 113 -11.44 -9.57 -7.80
C LEU A 113 -11.66 -9.44 -9.32
N GLY A 114 -12.87 -9.65 -9.83
CA GLY A 114 -13.14 -9.67 -11.27
C GLY A 114 -14.45 -9.01 -11.67
N GLU A 115 -15.54 -9.74 -11.51
CA GLU A 115 -16.85 -9.40 -12.10
C GLU A 115 -17.45 -8.12 -11.53
N VAL A 116 -17.34 -7.93 -10.22
CA VAL A 116 -17.96 -6.79 -9.52
C VAL A 116 -17.27 -5.46 -9.86
N PRO A 117 -15.93 -5.32 -9.73
CA PRO A 117 -15.23 -4.11 -10.18
C PRO A 117 -15.51 -3.74 -11.65
N ALA A 118 -15.58 -4.75 -12.53
CA ALA A 118 -15.86 -4.55 -13.96
C ALA A 118 -17.27 -4.00 -14.21
N ALA A 119 -18.29 -4.45 -13.46
CA ALA A 119 -19.66 -3.97 -13.60
C ALA A 119 -19.82 -2.50 -13.20
N PHE A 120 -19.05 -2.05 -12.20
CA PHE A 120 -19.14 -0.68 -11.66
C PHE A 120 -18.07 0.28 -12.20
N HIS A 121 -17.21 -0.17 -13.12
CA HIS A 121 -16.05 0.60 -13.61
C HIS A 121 -15.21 1.16 -12.46
N ALA A 122 -15.05 0.37 -11.40
CA ALA A 122 -14.35 0.72 -10.17
C ALA A 122 -13.23 -0.29 -9.91
N GLY A 123 -12.30 0.02 -9.01
CA GLY A 123 -11.38 -0.97 -8.47
C GLY A 123 -12.01 -1.76 -7.32
N VAL A 124 -11.33 -2.83 -6.90
CA VAL A 124 -11.75 -3.62 -5.72
C VAL A 124 -11.74 -2.80 -4.43
N HIS A 125 -10.84 -1.82 -4.33
CA HIS A 125 -10.72 -0.98 -3.14
C HIS A 125 -11.97 -0.12 -2.93
N GLU A 126 -12.49 0.48 -4.00
CA GLU A 126 -13.71 1.29 -3.98
C GLU A 126 -14.92 0.45 -3.55
N ILE A 127 -15.05 -0.78 -4.08
CA ILE A 127 -16.10 -1.73 -3.66
C ILE A 127 -16.01 -2.00 -2.14
N LEU A 128 -14.80 -2.23 -1.62
CA LEU A 128 -14.59 -2.49 -0.19
C LEU A 128 -14.89 -1.28 0.69
N VAL A 129 -14.53 -0.07 0.26
CA VAL A 129 -14.84 1.16 0.99
C VAL A 129 -16.35 1.42 1.00
N ILE A 130 -17.05 1.16 -0.11
CA ILE A 130 -18.52 1.24 -0.18
C ILE A 130 -19.16 0.25 0.78
N ALA A 131 -18.74 -1.02 0.74
CA ALA A 131 -19.26 -2.06 1.64
C ALA A 131 -19.02 -1.70 3.12
N PHE A 132 -17.84 -1.16 3.44
CA PHE A 132 -17.51 -0.72 4.79
C PHE A 132 -18.36 0.49 5.23
N GLY A 133 -18.57 1.47 4.35
CA GLY A 133 -19.45 2.60 4.61
C GLY A 133 -20.90 2.18 4.88
N LEU A 134 -21.41 1.20 4.12
CA LEU A 134 -22.75 0.63 4.34
C LEU A 134 -22.84 -0.08 5.68
N ALA A 135 -21.84 -0.91 6.02
CA ALA A 135 -21.79 -1.60 7.30
C ALA A 135 -21.72 -0.62 8.49
N LEU A 136 -20.96 0.46 8.37
CA LEU A 136 -20.92 1.53 9.38
C LEU A 136 -22.27 2.24 9.52
N ALA A 137 -22.93 2.57 8.41
CA ALA A 137 -24.24 3.22 8.45
C ALA A 137 -25.31 2.35 9.12
N GLU A 138 -25.29 1.04 8.85
CA GLU A 138 -26.17 0.06 9.51
C GLU A 138 -25.83 -0.08 11.00
N PHE A 139 -24.55 -0.24 11.35
CA PHE A 139 -24.11 -0.38 12.73
C PHE A 139 -24.47 0.83 13.60
N LEU A 140 -24.38 2.04 13.03
CA LEU A 140 -24.70 3.28 13.72
C LEU A 140 -26.22 3.57 13.75
N GLY A 141 -27.04 2.83 13.01
CA GLY A 141 -28.48 3.10 12.88
C GLY A 141 -28.79 4.45 12.21
N HIS A 142 -27.85 4.99 11.43
CA HIS A 142 -27.88 6.36 10.92
C HIS A 142 -27.79 6.38 9.38
N HIS A 143 -28.95 6.31 8.72
CA HIS A 143 -29.06 6.41 7.27
C HIS A 143 -29.19 7.89 6.85
N GLY A 144 -28.07 8.64 6.81
CA GLY A 144 -28.09 10.00 6.24
C GLY A 144 -27.07 10.99 6.78
N VAL A 145 -26.31 10.63 7.82
CA VAL A 145 -25.18 11.46 8.29
C VAL A 145 -23.94 11.14 7.45
N PRO A 146 -23.19 12.14 6.95
CA PRO A 146 -21.92 11.90 6.27
C PRO A 146 -20.93 11.14 7.17
N ILE A 147 -20.30 10.09 6.63
CA ILE A 147 -19.26 9.33 7.32
C ILE A 147 -17.92 9.63 6.65
N GLY A 148 -16.97 10.17 7.40
CA GLY A 148 -15.58 10.30 6.97
C GLY A 148 -14.81 9.00 7.18
N ILE A 149 -14.12 8.54 6.15
CA ILE A 149 -13.25 7.35 6.20
C ILE A 149 -11.86 7.79 5.74
N ASP A 150 -10.85 7.60 6.58
CA ASP A 150 -9.46 7.81 6.19
C ASP A 150 -8.95 6.58 5.43
N VAL A 151 -8.32 6.82 4.29
CA VAL A 151 -7.93 5.79 3.32
C VAL A 151 -6.46 5.94 3.00
N GLU A 152 -5.69 4.87 3.23
CA GLU A 152 -4.27 4.84 2.87
C GLU A 152 -4.07 4.36 1.43
N GLY A 153 -3.51 5.23 0.59
CA GLY A 153 -2.97 4.88 -0.73
C GLY A 153 -1.46 4.66 -0.72
N HIS A 154 -0.93 4.06 -1.79
CA HIS A 154 0.52 3.86 -1.95
C HIS A 154 1.32 5.17 -2.17
N GLY A 155 0.63 6.28 -2.48
CA GLY A 155 1.22 7.63 -2.58
C GLY A 155 2.19 7.83 -3.75
N ARG A 156 2.18 6.93 -4.75
CA ARG A 156 3.04 7.02 -5.95
C ARG A 156 2.18 7.41 -7.14
N GLN A 157 2.01 8.71 -7.36
CA GLN A 157 1.27 9.18 -8.52
C GLN A 157 2.20 9.32 -9.72
N GLU A 158 1.91 8.57 -10.78
CA GLU A 158 2.86 8.39 -11.89
C GLU A 158 3.11 9.67 -12.68
N ASP A 159 2.13 10.57 -12.71
CA ASP A 159 2.11 11.79 -13.52
C ASP A 159 2.94 12.96 -12.96
N LEU A 160 3.37 12.86 -11.69
CA LEU A 160 4.10 13.96 -11.02
C LEU A 160 5.60 13.98 -11.34
N ALA A 161 6.13 12.89 -11.92
CA ALA A 161 7.49 12.85 -12.44
C ALA A 161 7.62 11.76 -13.51
N PRO A 162 8.18 12.06 -14.70
CA PRO A 162 8.60 11.01 -15.62
C PRO A 162 9.66 10.16 -14.88
N MET A 163 9.38 8.87 -14.69
CA MET A 163 10.18 7.88 -13.93
C MET A 163 9.91 7.77 -12.41
N SER A 164 8.68 8.00 -11.94
CA SER A 164 8.26 7.64 -10.57
C SER A 164 8.16 6.13 -10.30
N ILE A 165 8.36 5.30 -11.33
CA ILE A 165 8.31 3.85 -11.22
C ILE A 165 9.73 3.27 -10.97
N CYS A 166 9.88 2.54 -9.87
CA CYS A 166 10.89 1.49 -9.78
C CYS A 166 10.40 0.31 -10.64
N ARG A 167 10.76 0.25 -11.92
CA ARG A 167 10.41 -0.88 -12.80
C ARG A 167 11.50 -1.96 -12.71
N ALA A 168 11.19 -3.10 -12.13
CA ALA A 168 11.84 -4.34 -12.52
C ALA A 168 11.14 -4.85 -13.79
N ARG A 169 11.82 -4.80 -14.93
CA ARG A 169 11.38 -5.48 -16.15
C ARG A 169 11.79 -6.94 -16.01
N TRP A 170 10.81 -7.84 -15.97
CA TRP A 170 11.07 -9.28 -16.11
C TRP A 170 11.66 -9.53 -17.50
N ALA A 171 12.98 -9.69 -17.59
CA ALA A 171 13.62 -10.35 -18.73
C ALA A 171 13.52 -11.85 -18.46
N GLY A 172 12.77 -12.55 -19.32
CA GLY A 172 12.52 -13.99 -19.19
C GLY A 172 13.81 -14.79 -19.06
N LEU A 173 13.84 -15.67 -18.06
CA LEU A 173 14.81 -16.75 -17.98
C LEU A 173 14.60 -17.69 -19.18
N PRO A 174 15.68 -18.16 -19.85
CA PRO A 174 15.55 -19.15 -20.91
C PRO A 174 15.02 -20.48 -20.35
N PRO A 175 14.22 -21.24 -21.13
CA PRO A 175 13.40 -22.36 -20.65
C PRO A 175 14.15 -23.62 -20.15
N ASN A 176 15.48 -23.60 -20.02
CA ASN A 176 16.27 -24.84 -19.81
C ASN A 176 17.19 -24.87 -18.58
N THR A 177 16.88 -24.12 -17.51
CA THR A 177 17.63 -24.27 -16.24
C THR A 177 17.05 -25.44 -15.43
N ARG A 178 17.58 -26.66 -15.66
CA ARG A 178 17.39 -27.80 -14.75
C ARG A 178 18.31 -27.63 -13.55
N TRP A 179 17.72 -27.49 -12.37
CA TRP A 179 18.42 -27.60 -11.09
C TRP A 179 18.84 -29.08 -10.88
N ARG A 180 20.12 -29.32 -10.63
CA ARG A 180 20.62 -30.53 -9.99
C ARG A 180 20.91 -30.22 -8.53
#